data_AF-A0A956HNI9-F1
#
_entry.id   AF-A0A956HNI9-F1
#
_cell.length_a   1.000
_cell.length_b   1.000
_cell.length_c   1.000
_cell.angle_alpha   90.00
_cell.angle_beta   90.00
_cell.angle_gamma   90.00
#
_symmetry.space_group_name_H-M   'P 1'
#
loop_
_entity.id
_entity.type
_entity.pdbx_description
1 polymer ?
#
loop_
_entity_poly.entity_id
_entity_poly.type
_entity_poly.pdbx_seq_one_letter_code
_entity_poly.pdbx_strand_id
1 'polypeptide(L)'
;ARLGLPRTEDGWLAVGPTLQCFPEARPRLPGVFACGDAARVIGGDGAIWPTMQRAIECLWQAELVARSVALLAAAPEGFPSGVPPLPPHRLREDFFHGVSVGARSMIVRGPLAIELGGLAIWFRRFLMRQYFALYRRAARGRTPDHSAR
;
A
#
# COMPACT_ATOMS: atom_id res chain seq x y z
N ALA A 1 4.04 -23.79 11.75
CA ALA A 1 3.15 -24.03 10.59
C ALA A 1 3.62 -23.18 9.39
N ARG A 2 3.62 -23.71 8.16
CA ARG A 2 3.82 -22.91 6.94
C ARG A 2 2.46 -22.47 6.42
N LEU A 3 2.26 -21.18 6.14
CA LEU A 3 0.96 -20.62 5.74
C LEU A 3 0.57 -20.91 4.28
N GLY A 4 1.43 -21.53 3.47
CA GLY A 4 1.12 -21.92 2.08
C GLY A 4 0.77 -20.75 1.15
N LEU A 5 1.24 -19.53 1.45
CA LEU A 5 0.90 -18.33 0.70
C LEU A 5 1.52 -18.35 -0.71
N PRO A 6 0.80 -17.85 -1.73
CA PRO A 6 1.29 -17.78 -3.10
C PRO A 6 2.50 -16.87 -3.20
N ARG A 7 3.46 -17.26 -4.05
CA ARG A 7 4.69 -16.50 -4.28
C ARG A 7 4.98 -16.37 -5.77
N THR A 8 5.65 -15.28 -6.14
CA THR A 8 6.30 -15.15 -7.44
C THR A 8 7.53 -16.07 -7.48
N GLU A 9 8.09 -16.29 -8.68
CA GLU A 9 9.31 -17.06 -8.88
C GLU A 9 10.49 -16.50 -8.06
N ASP A 10 10.58 -15.17 -8.00
CA ASP A 10 11.59 -14.43 -7.22
C ASP A 10 11.31 -14.37 -5.70
N GLY A 11 10.24 -15.01 -5.22
CA GLY A 11 9.98 -15.20 -3.80
C GLY A 11 9.16 -14.12 -3.09
N TRP A 12 8.64 -13.11 -3.79
CA TRP A 12 7.68 -12.15 -3.20
C TRP A 12 6.30 -12.79 -3.04
N LEU A 13 5.48 -12.28 -2.12
CA LEU A 13 4.08 -12.69 -2.02
C LEU A 13 3.31 -12.20 -3.25
N ALA A 14 2.64 -13.12 -3.94
CA ALA A 14 1.76 -12.78 -5.04
C ALA A 14 0.38 -12.38 -4.47
N VAL A 15 -0.09 -11.19 -4.81
CA VAL A 15 -1.39 -10.68 -4.34
C VAL A 15 -2.24 -10.18 -5.49
N GLY A 16 -3.56 -10.27 -5.37
CA GLY A 16 -4.47 -9.62 -6.32
C GLY A 16 -4.53 -8.10 -6.11
N PRO A 17 -5.28 -7.36 -6.95
CA PRO A 17 -5.44 -5.92 -6.81
C PRO A 17 -6.02 -5.47 -5.46
N THR A 18 -6.75 -6.32 -4.74
CA THR A 18 -7.24 -6.05 -3.38
C THR A 18 -6.18 -6.24 -2.28
N LEU A 19 -4.94 -6.56 -2.66
CA LEU A 19 -3.79 -6.86 -1.78
C LEU A 19 -3.99 -8.10 -0.89
N GLN A 20 -5.01 -8.89 -1.22
CA GLN A 20 -5.29 -10.16 -0.60
C GLN A 20 -4.28 -11.22 -1.06
N CYS A 21 -3.75 -11.99 -0.11
CA CYS A 21 -2.76 -13.03 -0.35
C CYS A 21 -3.38 -14.40 -0.04
N PHE A 22 -3.98 -15.05 -1.04
CA PHE A 22 -4.59 -16.36 -0.89
C PHE A 22 -4.07 -17.35 -1.93
N PRO A 23 -3.90 -18.62 -1.55
CA PRO A 23 -3.54 -19.67 -2.51
C PRO A 23 -4.67 -19.96 -3.51
N GLU A 24 -5.92 -19.58 -3.22
CA GLU A 24 -7.10 -19.86 -4.06
C GLU A 24 -7.63 -18.59 -4.74
N ALA A 25 -8.08 -18.73 -6.00
CA ALA A 25 -8.61 -17.64 -6.83
C ALA A 25 -9.94 -17.04 -6.34
N ARG A 26 -10.67 -17.75 -5.46
CA ARG A 26 -11.91 -17.26 -4.84
C ARG A 26 -11.76 -17.20 -3.32
N PRO A 27 -11.73 -16.02 -2.71
CA PRO A 27 -11.50 -15.88 -1.28
C PRO A 27 -12.70 -16.43 -0.50
N ARG A 28 -12.54 -17.57 0.17
CA ARG A 28 -13.49 -18.09 1.17
C ARG A 28 -13.24 -17.51 2.56
N LEU A 29 -12.02 -17.03 2.82
CA LEU A 29 -11.61 -16.40 4.07
C LEU A 29 -10.70 -15.22 3.76
N PRO A 30 -11.10 -13.96 4.01
CA PRO A 30 -10.34 -12.77 3.63
C PRO A 30 -9.25 -12.40 4.66
N GLY A 31 -8.57 -13.39 5.24
CA GLY A 31 -7.76 -13.22 6.45
C GLY A 31 -6.34 -12.66 6.26
N VAL A 32 -5.74 -12.75 5.06
CA VAL A 32 -4.33 -12.38 4.86
C VAL A 32 -4.19 -11.31 3.78
N PHE A 33 -3.52 -10.22 4.15
CA PHE A 33 -3.14 -9.14 3.27
C PHE A 33 -1.62 -8.98 3.26
N ALA A 34 -1.05 -8.59 2.13
CA ALA A 34 0.35 -8.24 2.03
C ALA A 34 0.52 -6.94 1.24
N CYS A 35 1.46 -6.09 1.68
CA CYS A 35 1.73 -4.79 1.07
C CYS A 35 3.22 -4.42 1.21
N GLY A 36 3.63 -3.36 0.53
CA GLY A 36 5.00 -2.88 0.50
C GLY A 36 5.93 -3.85 -0.20
N ASP A 37 7.19 -3.85 0.24
CA ASP A 37 8.27 -4.61 -0.42
C ASP A 37 8.07 -6.13 -0.37
N ALA A 38 7.21 -6.62 0.54
CA ALA A 38 6.88 -8.03 0.69
C ALA A 38 5.98 -8.59 -0.42
N ALA A 39 5.32 -7.75 -1.21
CA ALA A 39 4.27 -8.15 -2.13
C ALA A 39 4.49 -7.67 -3.58
N ARG A 40 3.94 -8.43 -4.53
CA ARG A 40 3.79 -8.05 -5.94
C ARG A 40 2.35 -8.25 -6.37
N VAL A 41 1.77 -7.23 -7.00
CA VAL A 41 0.39 -7.30 -7.49
C VAL A 41 0.37 -8.06 -8.82
N ILE A 42 -0.49 -9.07 -8.90
CA ILE A 42 -0.74 -9.85 -10.11
C ILE A 42 -2.05 -9.33 -10.74
N GLY A 43 -1.98 -8.96 -12.02
CA GLY A 43 -3.11 -8.52 -12.82
C GLY A 43 -4.10 -9.64 -13.14
N GLY A 44 -5.26 -9.27 -13.67
CA GLY A 44 -6.28 -10.25 -14.08
C GLY A 44 -5.85 -11.14 -15.26
N ASP A 45 -4.82 -10.73 -15.98
CA ASP A 45 -4.13 -11.47 -17.06
C ASP A 45 -3.01 -12.40 -16.54
N GLY A 46 -2.77 -12.42 -15.22
CA GLY A 46 -1.70 -13.18 -14.60
C GLY A 46 -0.33 -12.50 -14.62
N ALA A 47 -0.20 -11.31 -15.21
CA ALA A 47 1.06 -10.58 -15.27
C ALA A 47 1.35 -9.84 -13.96
N ILE A 48 2.63 -9.76 -13.57
CA ILE A 48 3.06 -8.91 -12.46
C ILE A 48 2.90 -7.45 -12.90
N TRP A 49 2.17 -6.65 -12.11
CA TRP A 49 2.04 -5.23 -12.34
C TRP A 49 3.39 -4.51 -12.19
N PRO A 50 3.72 -3.56 -13.09
CA PRO A 50 4.94 -2.75 -12.99
C PRO A 50 4.74 -1.63 -11.95
N THR A 51 4.55 -1.99 -10.69
CA THR A 51 4.37 -1.04 -9.59
C THR A 51 5.67 -0.29 -9.29
N MET A 52 5.57 0.88 -8.67
CA MET A 52 6.74 1.72 -8.39
C MET A 52 7.76 1.09 -7.43
N GLN A 53 7.30 0.24 -6.52
CA GLN A 53 8.10 -0.37 -5.44
C GLN A 53 8.80 0.70 -4.59
N ARG A 54 8.01 1.64 -4.07
CA ARG A 54 8.49 2.78 -3.25
C ARG A 54 7.75 2.86 -1.92
N ALA A 55 8.40 3.48 -0.93
CA ALA A 55 7.79 3.70 0.39
C ALA A 55 6.43 4.44 0.34
N ILE A 56 6.25 5.38 -0.60
CA ILE A 56 4.96 6.07 -0.77
C ILE A 56 3.86 5.13 -1.27
N GLU A 57 4.20 4.18 -2.15
CA GLU A 57 3.27 3.16 -2.62
C GLU A 57 2.90 2.20 -1.48
N CYS A 58 3.88 1.80 -0.66
CA CYS A 58 3.65 1.03 0.56
C CYS A 58 2.64 1.73 1.48
N LEU A 59 2.73 3.04 1.68
CA LEU A 59 1.75 3.80 2.47
C LEU A 59 0.33 3.73 1.88
N TRP A 60 0.19 3.92 0.56
CA TRP A 60 -1.11 3.83 -0.09
C TRP A 60 -1.71 2.43 -0.03
N GLN A 61 -0.86 1.42 -0.16
CA GLN A 61 -1.26 0.02 0.00
C GLN A 61 -1.70 -0.26 1.45
N ALA A 62 -0.95 0.21 2.45
CA ALA A 62 -1.30 0.07 3.86
C ALA A 62 -2.62 0.76 4.22
N GLU A 63 -2.89 1.96 3.68
CA GLU A 63 -4.19 2.65 3.84
C GLU A 63 -5.33 1.82 3.23
N LEU A 64 -5.10 1.20 2.06
CA LEU A 64 -6.07 0.31 1.43
C LEU A 64 -6.33 -0.93 2.28
N VAL A 65 -5.28 -1.61 2.76
CA VAL A 65 -5.41 -2.77 3.66
C VAL A 65 -6.18 -2.39 4.92
N ALA A 66 -5.87 -1.26 5.56
CA ALA A 66 -6.58 -0.81 6.74
C ALA A 66 -8.08 -0.61 6.50
N ARG A 67 -8.46 0.00 5.35
CA ARG A 67 -9.87 0.15 4.95
C ARG A 67 -10.54 -1.19 4.71
N SER A 68 -9.86 -2.11 4.01
CA SER A 68 -10.36 -3.46 3.77
C SER A 68 -10.61 -4.22 5.07
N VAL A 69 -9.65 -4.18 6.00
CA VAL A 69 -9.80 -4.83 7.32
C VAL A 69 -10.96 -4.22 8.10
N ALA A 70 -11.12 -2.89 8.09
CA ALA A 70 -12.26 -2.24 8.74
C ALA A 70 -13.60 -2.65 8.14
N LEU A 71 -13.70 -2.76 6.80
CA LEU A 71 -14.91 -3.25 6.11
C LEU A 71 -15.24 -4.69 6.50
N LEU A 72 -14.24 -5.56 6.57
CA LEU A 72 -14.42 -6.96 6.96
C LEU A 72 -14.80 -7.10 8.43
N ALA A 73 -14.22 -6.30 9.31
CA ALA A 73 -14.54 -6.31 10.73
C ALA A 73 -15.96 -5.81 11.04
N ALA A 74 -16.53 -4.96 10.16
CA ALA A 74 -17.90 -4.48 10.29
C ALA A 74 -18.95 -5.45 9.68
N ALA A 75 -18.51 -6.46 8.94
CA ALA A 75 -19.41 -7.43 8.31
C ALA A 75 -19.87 -8.51 9.30
N PRO A 76 -21.05 -9.12 9.10
CA PRO A 76 -21.49 -10.24 9.92
C PRO A 76 -20.52 -11.42 9.87
N GLU A 77 -20.33 -12.09 11.00
CA GLU A 77 -19.46 -13.25 11.12
C GLU A 77 -19.85 -14.34 10.10
N GLY A 78 -18.84 -14.99 9.50
CA GLY A 78 -19.05 -16.03 8.50
C GLY A 78 -19.51 -15.52 7.12
N PHE A 79 -19.72 -14.21 6.94
CA PHE A 79 -20.08 -13.58 5.67
C PHE A 79 -21.28 -14.28 4.97
N PRO A 80 -22.47 -14.36 5.61
CA PRO A 80 -23.61 -15.15 5.12
C PRO A 80 -24.11 -14.72 3.73
N SER A 81 -23.94 -13.45 3.37
CA SER A 81 -24.27 -12.89 2.06
C SER A 81 -23.05 -12.79 1.12
N GLY A 82 -21.94 -13.43 1.48
CA GLY A 82 -20.66 -13.29 0.80
C GLY A 82 -19.75 -12.21 1.40
N VAL A 83 -18.46 -12.26 1.03
CA VAL A 83 -17.45 -11.28 1.46
C VAL A 83 -17.77 -9.93 0.81
N PRO A 84 -17.80 -8.81 1.57
CA PRO A 84 -18.05 -7.50 0.99
C PRO A 84 -16.96 -7.14 -0.04
N PRO A 85 -17.32 -6.42 -1.11
CA PRO A 85 -16.36 -6.05 -2.15
C PRO A 85 -15.28 -5.13 -1.58
N LEU A 86 -14.02 -5.54 -1.70
CA LEU A 86 -12.89 -4.78 -1.20
C LEU A 86 -12.40 -3.75 -2.23
N PRO A 87 -11.96 -2.56 -1.79
CA PRO A 87 -11.42 -1.56 -2.70
C PRO A 87 -10.15 -2.08 -3.39
N PRO A 88 -10.03 -1.94 -4.73
CA PRO A 88 -8.83 -2.35 -5.43
C PRO A 88 -7.72 -1.29 -5.34
N HIS A 89 -6.49 -1.76 -5.27
CA HIS A 89 -5.30 -0.95 -5.51
C HIS A 89 -5.29 -0.47 -6.95
N ARG A 90 -4.78 0.73 -7.17
CA ARG A 90 -4.66 1.35 -8.48
C ARG A 90 -3.21 1.25 -8.92
N LEU A 91 -2.98 0.69 -10.11
CA LEU A 91 -1.67 0.69 -10.74
C LEU A 91 -1.19 2.14 -10.87
N ARG A 92 0.00 2.40 -10.34
CA ARG A 92 0.72 3.65 -10.52
C ARG A 92 2.15 3.28 -10.86
N GLU A 93 2.55 3.60 -12.07
CA GLU A 93 3.89 3.29 -12.57
C GLU A 93 4.92 4.33 -12.12
N ASP A 94 4.47 5.54 -11.77
CA ASP A 94 5.37 6.61 -11.35
C ASP A 94 4.70 7.67 -10.43
N PHE A 95 5.53 8.42 -9.71
CA PHE A 95 5.19 9.53 -8.83
C PHE A 95 6.38 10.48 -8.72
N PHE A 96 6.11 11.77 -8.46
CA PHE A 96 7.17 12.74 -8.19
C PHE A 96 7.98 12.35 -6.95
N HIS A 97 9.26 12.03 -7.12
CA HIS A 97 10.10 11.61 -6.01
C HIS A 97 11.39 12.42 -5.95
N GLY A 98 11.87 12.64 -4.72
CA GLY A 98 13.15 13.29 -4.49
C GLY A 98 14.29 12.29 -4.62
N VAL A 99 15.34 12.64 -5.34
CA VAL A 99 16.61 11.92 -5.36
C VAL A 99 17.68 12.81 -4.72
N SER A 100 18.41 12.28 -3.76
CA SER A 100 19.54 12.98 -3.14
C SER A 100 20.84 12.60 -3.84
N VAL A 101 21.62 13.60 -4.26
CA VAL A 101 22.94 13.44 -4.89
C VAL A 101 23.94 14.23 -4.07
N GLY A 102 24.53 13.57 -3.07
CA GLY A 102 25.35 14.23 -2.05
C GLY A 102 24.57 15.33 -1.31
N ALA A 103 25.08 16.56 -1.32
CA ALA A 103 24.45 17.71 -0.69
C ALA A 103 23.29 18.32 -1.52
N ARG A 104 23.09 17.87 -2.76
CA ARG A 104 22.06 18.38 -3.66
C ARG A 104 20.84 17.47 -3.67
N SER A 105 19.70 17.98 -4.09
CA SER A 105 18.52 17.15 -4.34
C SER A 105 17.80 17.57 -5.60
N MET A 106 17.19 16.58 -6.23
CA MET A 106 16.43 16.71 -7.47
C MET A 106 15.04 16.14 -7.27
N ILE A 107 14.05 16.71 -7.94
CA ILE A 107 12.73 16.09 -8.11
C ILE A 107 12.72 15.39 -9.46
N VAL A 108 12.31 14.13 -9.46
CA VAL A 108 12.23 13.30 -10.65
C VAL A 108 10.80 12.79 -10.84
N ARG A 109 10.34 12.77 -12.10
CA ARG A 109 9.14 12.05 -12.55
C ARG A 109 9.31 11.70 -14.03
N GLY A 110 9.33 10.41 -14.35
CA GLY A 110 9.62 9.91 -15.69
C GLY A 110 10.91 10.53 -16.23
N PRO A 111 10.90 11.13 -17.44
CA PRO A 111 12.08 11.78 -18.02
C PRO A 111 12.37 13.18 -17.43
N LEU A 112 11.50 13.72 -16.58
CA LEU A 112 11.66 15.06 -16.02
C LEU A 112 12.53 15.01 -14.76
N ALA A 113 13.59 15.81 -14.74
CA ALA A 113 14.49 15.97 -13.61
C ALA A 113 14.75 17.46 -13.34
N ILE A 114 14.38 17.94 -12.15
CA ILE A 114 14.53 19.34 -11.75
C ILE A 114 15.50 19.42 -10.56
N GLU A 115 16.66 20.06 -10.77
CA GLU A 115 17.62 20.36 -9.69
C GLU A 115 17.08 21.51 -8.83
N LEU A 116 16.94 21.28 -7.52
CA LEU A 116 16.36 22.28 -6.61
C LEU A 116 17.40 23.21 -5.98
N GLY A 117 18.70 22.98 -6.19
CA GLY A 117 19.77 23.77 -5.57
C GLY A 117 19.59 23.89 -4.05
N GLY A 118 19.69 25.11 -3.50
CA GLY A 118 19.47 25.39 -2.07
C GLY A 118 18.03 25.15 -1.55
N LEU A 119 17.03 25.07 -2.44
CA LEU A 119 15.63 24.78 -2.07
C LEU A 119 15.40 23.29 -1.79
N ALA A 120 16.36 22.43 -2.11
CA ALA A 120 16.35 21.00 -1.86
C ALA A 120 16.04 20.64 -0.39
N ILE A 121 16.68 21.34 0.56
CA ILE A 121 16.52 21.09 2.00
C ILE A 121 15.10 21.43 2.45
N TRP A 122 14.55 22.56 1.98
CA TRP A 122 13.18 22.97 2.28
C TRP A 122 12.17 21.95 1.72
N PHE A 123 12.36 21.53 0.47
CA PHE A 123 11.46 20.58 -0.18
C PHE A 123 11.50 19.19 0.50
N ARG A 124 12.68 18.69 0.88
CA ARG A 124 12.80 17.45 1.66
C ARG A 124 12.06 17.54 3.00
N ARG A 125 12.21 18.65 3.71
CA ARG A 125 11.49 18.90 4.98
C ARG A 125 9.97 19.00 4.74
N PHE A 126 9.54 19.59 3.63
CA PHE A 126 8.14 19.62 3.24
C PHE A 126 7.58 18.22 2.95
N LEU A 127 8.26 17.40 2.14
CA LEU A 127 7.86 16.01 1.87
C LEU A 127 7.81 15.18 3.15
N MET A 128 8.82 15.31 4.02
CA MET A 128 8.81 14.62 5.31
C MET A 128 7.67 15.08 6.20
N ARG A 129 7.34 16.38 6.21
CA ARG A 129 6.15 16.89 6.91
C ARG A 129 4.85 16.29 6.37
N GLN A 130 4.71 16.15 5.05
CA GLN A 130 3.55 15.50 4.43
C GLN A 130 3.48 14.01 4.80
N TYR A 131 4.62 13.32 4.78
CA TYR A 131 4.73 11.94 5.22
C TYR A 131 4.28 11.78 6.68
N PHE A 132 4.79 12.59 7.60
CA PHE A 132 4.35 12.58 9.00
C PHE A 132 2.90 13.05 9.19
N ALA A 133 2.36 13.91 8.31
CA ALA A 133 0.96 14.27 8.33
C ALA A 133 0.07 13.08 7.92
N LEU A 134 0.49 12.27 6.95
CA LEU A 134 -0.18 11.01 6.59
C LEU A 134 -0.18 10.03 7.77
N TYR A 135 0.96 9.83 8.45
CA TYR A 135 1.00 9.02 9.68
C TYR A 135 0.06 9.55 10.76
N ARG A 136 0.03 10.87 10.97
CA ARG A 136 -0.87 11.49 11.95
C ARG A 136 -2.34 11.33 11.58
N ARG A 137 -2.70 11.39 10.30
CA ARG A 137 -4.06 11.11 9.83
C ARG A 137 -4.45 9.65 10.07
N ALA A 138 -3.55 8.72 9.76
CA ALA A 138 -3.75 7.30 10.05
C ALA A 138 -3.90 7.02 11.56
N ALA A 139 -3.14 7.73 12.40
CA ALA A 139 -3.20 7.62 13.86
C ALA A 139 -4.47 8.27 14.46
N ARG A 140 -4.91 9.43 13.96
CA ARG A 140 -6.12 10.14 14.44
C ARG A 140 -7.43 9.46 14.06
N GLY A 141 -7.42 8.52 13.11
CA GLY A 141 -8.56 7.64 12.83
C GLY A 141 -8.87 6.64 13.95
N ARG A 142 -8.13 6.67 15.07
CA ARG A 142 -8.38 5.87 16.27
C ARG A 142 -8.36 6.74 17.52
N THR A 143 -9.53 7.24 17.90
CA THR A 143 -9.92 7.22 19.31
C THR A 143 -11.10 6.25 19.38
N PRO A 144 -10.90 5.01 19.83
CA PRO A 144 -12.03 4.22 20.31
C PRO A 144 -12.59 4.98 21.51
N ASP A 145 -13.83 5.42 21.41
CA ASP A 145 -14.56 5.86 22.58
C ASP A 145 -14.80 4.64 23.47
N HIS A 146 -14.05 4.56 24.57
CA HIS A 146 -14.21 3.51 25.58
C HIS A 146 -15.24 3.88 26.65
N SER A 147 -16.11 4.88 26.42
CA SER A 147 -17.09 5.34 27.42
C SER A 147 -18.48 4.69 27.33
N ALA A 148 -18.67 3.62 26.56
CA ALA A 148 -19.93 2.86 26.57
C ALA A 148 -19.70 1.40 27.00
N ARG A 149 -19.56 1.19 28.31
CA ARG A 149 -19.89 -0.07 29.01
C ARG A 149 -20.53 0.26 30.35
#